data_AF-A0A7V4QQD8-F1
#
_entry.id   AF-A0A7V4QQD8-F1
#
_cell.length_a   1.000
_cell.length_b   1.000
_cell.length_c   1.000
_cell.angle_alpha   90.00
_cell.angle_beta   90.00
_cell.angle_gamma   90.00
#
_symmetry.space_group_name_H-M   'P 1'
#
loop_
_entity.id
_entity.type
_entity.pdbx_description
1 polymer ?
#
loop_
_entity_poly.entity_id
_entity_poly.type
_entity_poly.pdbx_seq_one_letter_code
_entity_poly.pdbx_strand_id
1 'polypeptide(L)' 'MKNNKRWYFGEFGGRFVPETLYYCLDELEQSYNKYKKDKKFLSVLNDYL' A
#
# COMPACT_ATOMS: atom_id res chain seq x y z
N MET A 1 -19.21 -15.13 2.49
CA MET A 1 -18.29 -14.21 3.20
C MET A 1 -17.17 -13.83 2.24
N LYS A 2 -17.02 -12.55 1.90
CA LYS A 2 -15.92 -12.08 1.04
C LYS A 2 -14.59 -12.36 1.76
N ASN A 3 -13.71 -13.12 1.14
CA ASN A 3 -12.39 -13.45 1.68
C ASN A 3 -11.54 -12.18 1.82
N ASN A 4 -11.57 -11.53 2.98
CA ASN A 4 -10.78 -10.34 3.31
C ASN A 4 -9.28 -10.65 3.51
N LYS A 5 -8.68 -11.57 2.74
CA LYS A 5 -7.29 -12.01 2.93
C LYS A 5 -6.23 -11.00 2.49
N ARG A 6 -6.58 -10.00 1.66
CA ARG A 6 -5.60 -9.11 1.02
C ARG A 6 -4.84 -8.20 1.98
N TRP A 7 -5.39 -7.91 3.15
CA TRP A 7 -4.81 -6.95 4.12
C TRP A 7 -4.41 -7.61 5.44
N TYR A 8 -4.52 -8.93 5.52
CA TYR A 8 -4.23 -9.70 6.72
C TYR A 8 -3.04 -10.63 6.48
N PHE A 9 -2.18 -10.73 7.49
CA PHE A 9 -1.12 -11.71 7.63
C PHE A 9 -1.52 -12.68 8.74
N GLY A 10 -2.15 -13.78 8.36
CA GLY A 10 -2.79 -14.69 9.32
C GLY A 10 -3.99 -14.02 9.99
N GLU A 11 -4.01 -13.99 11.32
CA GLU A 11 -5.04 -13.33 12.12
C GLU A 11 -4.83 -11.82 12.30
N PHE A 12 -3.64 -11.31 11.96
CA PHE A 12 -3.26 -9.92 12.19
C PHE A 12 -3.35 -9.07 10.92
N GLY A 13 -3.63 -7.78 11.06
CA GLY A 13 -3.73 -6.83 9.96
C GLY A 13 -5.13 -6.26 9.80
N GLY A 14 -5.54 -6.00 8.57
CA GLY A 14 -6.80 -5.33 8.26
C GLY A 14 -6.65 -3.81 8.11
N ARG A 15 -7.79 -3.14 7.95
CA ARG A 15 -7.89 -1.68 7.82
C ARG A 15 -8.93 -1.17 8.82
N PHE A 16 -8.48 -0.88 10.04
CA PHE A 16 -9.31 -0.34 11.11
C PHE A 16 -9.17 1.18 11.16
N VAL A 17 -9.70 1.85 10.13
CA VAL A 17 -9.64 3.31 10.00
C VAL A 17 -11.03 3.88 9.76
N PRO A 18 -11.27 5.18 10.07
CA PRO A 18 -12.48 5.87 9.66
C PRO A 18 -12.69 5.83 8.15
N GLU A 19 -13.96 5.84 7.71
CA GLU A 19 -14.34 5.83 6.30
C GLU A 19 -13.67 6.97 5.50
N THR A 20 -13.49 8.13 6.13
CA THR A 20 -12.83 9.30 5.53
C THR A 20 -11.38 9.04 5.12
N LEU A 21 -10.71 8.05 5.71
CA LEU A 21 -9.33 7.68 5.38
C LEU A 21 -9.23 6.52 4.39
N TYR A 22 -10.35 5.88 4.05
CA TYR A 22 -10.35 4.73 3.16
C TYR A 22 -9.77 5.08 1.78
N TYR A 23 -10.22 6.20 1.20
CA TYR A 23 -9.74 6.68 -0.10
C TYR A 23 -8.24 7.01 -0.09
N CYS A 24 -7.73 7.63 0.97
CA CYS A 24 -6.31 7.95 1.09
C CYS A 24 -5.45 6.68 1.14
N LEU A 25 -5.91 5.62 1.82
CA LEU A 25 -5.20 4.34 1.86
C LEU A 25 -5.20 3.65 0.49
N ASP A 26 -6.29 3.73 -0.26
CA ASP A 26 -6.37 3.19 -1.61
C ASP A 26 -5.45 3.95 -2.58
N GLU A 27 -5.38 5.28 -2.49
CA GLU A 27 -4.46 6.10 -3.29
C GLU A 27 -2.99 5.79 -2.94
N LEU A 28 -2.68 5.66 -1.65
CA LEU A 28 -1.35 5.28 -1.18
C LEU A 28 -0.94 3.90 -1.70
N GLU A 29 -1.81 2.90 -1.60
CA GLU A 29 -1.52 1.55 -2.09
C GLU A 29 -1.29 1.54 -3.61
N GLN A 30 -2.11 2.27 -4.37
CA GLN A 30 -1.95 2.40 -5.82
C GLN A 30 -0.63 3.08 -6.19
N SER A 31 -0.32 4.20 -5.55
CA SER A 31 0.91 4.96 -5.77
C SER A 31 2.14 4.12 -5.44
N TYR A 32 2.14 3.44 -4.29
CA TYR A 32 3.20 2.51 -3.92
C TYR A 32 3.36 1.38 -4.94
N ASN A 33 2.26 0.75 -5.37
CA ASN A 33 2.31 -0.33 -6.36
C ASN A 33 2.87 0.10 -7.72
N LYS A 34 2.66 1.37 -8.10
CA LYS A 34 3.26 1.99 -9.28
C LYS A 34 4.77 2.22 -9.06
N TYR A 35 5.13 2.99 -8.03
CA TYR A 35 6.50 3.45 -7.84
C TYR A 35 7.48 2.37 -7.36
N LYS A 36 7.00 1.32 -6.69
CA LYS A 36 7.84 0.17 -6.31
C LYS A 36 8.44 -0.59 -7.51
N LYS A 37 7.91 -0.37 -8.72
CA LYS A 37 8.41 -0.95 -9.98
C LYS A 37 8.97 0.12 -10.93
N ASP A 38 8.95 1.39 -10.55
CA ASP A 38 9.39 2.49 -11.39
C ASP A 38 10.91 2.62 -11.29
N LYS A 39 11.62 2.36 -12.40
CA LYS A 39 13.09 2.36 -12.44
C LYS A 39 13.68 3.73 -12.11
N LYS A 40 13.01 4.82 -12.51
CA LYS A 40 13.49 6.18 -12.25
C LYS A 40 13.37 6.51 -10.77
N PHE A 41 12.24 6.15 -10.15
CA PHE A 41 12.03 6.31 -8.72
C PHE A 41 13.05 5.50 -7.91
N LEU A 42 13.27 4.24 -8.26
CA LEU A 42 14.23 3.37 -7.58
C LEU A 42 15.67 3.85 -7.73
N SER A 43 16.05 4.39 -8.90
CA SER A 43 17.38 5.00 -9.08
C SER A 43 17.59 6.15 -8.09
N VAL A 44 16.64 7.09 -8.03
CA VAL A 44 16.72 8.24 -7.12
C VAL A 44 16.74 7.79 -5.66
N LEU A 45 15.92 6.79 -5.30
CA LEU A 45 15.90 6.25 -3.95
C LEU A 45 17.25 5.62 -3.56
N ASN A 46 17.86 4.84 -4.46
CA ASN A 46 19.17 4.22 -4.22
C ASN A 46 20.30 5.25 -4.14
N ASP A 47 20.17 6.39 -4.82
CA ASP A 47 21.15 7.46 -4.70
C ASP A 47 21.12 8.14 -3.31
N TYR A 48 20.03 7.98 -2.55
CA TYR A 48 19.85 8.56 -1.21
C TYR A 48 20.12 7.61 -0.03
N LEU A 49 20.17 6.28 -0.25
CA LEU A 49 20.28 5.24 0.79
C LEU A 49 21.60 4.46 0.67
#